data_AF-A0A561C0U3-F1
#
_entry.id   AF-A0A561C0U3-F1
#
_cell.length_a   1.000
_cell.length_b   1.000
_cell.length_c   1.000
_cell.angle_alpha   90.00
_cell.angle_beta   90.00
_cell.angle_gamma   90.00
#
_symmetry.space_group_name_H-M   'P 1'
#
loop_
_entity.id
_entity.type
_entity.pdbx_description
1 polymer ?
#
loop_
_entity_poly.entity_id
_entity_poly.type
_entity_poly.pdbx_seq_one_letter_code
_entity_poly.pdbx_strand_id
1 'polypeptide(L)'
;MSARHAVAVVVDDAAIERTQRAGADAWWRYLDEVLGHLRLPFRTLTPGEAATPPDDVAVLVHATTPSSELDSDAVEDWVRAGGALVVVGDPGPLASVAGAAAAGSVDDGHVTIDESPVWSSRPTVPLHAIGGVRLATTEDVEVLARWDQTESGDTHPAVTLRQLGTGLALTVGVDVWQSIVRIQQGYPVVADGKPAADGTAPIDDGILKCEDGMAVSFERDRAMPPGEPELAVPFDHSYPPPSAVPMFDQPHADLWRSAFLQCLWWAAEQTDAVVPWLGYWPAGISAVAHMSHDSDGNVDDHGRAALDSFAAANVKVTWCHVFPGGYSPSVLAAITEAGHENALHYNAMGDADLAEWGWPQIRAQYAWAQAVTGTERIVSNKNHYTRWENWTEFYTWCERLGIEIDESRGPSKQGSVGFIFGTAHLSFPIADASEDNRFLDVLNLPLHTQDLAWAGHESIRDVILDGAEAVHGVAHFLFHGPHLHLRPPTRAACVAVANEARRRGMPWWTSAQLNTWERSRRGVTLSVEEHDDGWTIHAHATEPVAGASVLLPANSKVDGQVVTRHGRQFVELAVDLVAGDNSWRVTR
;
A
#
# COMPACT_ATOMS: atom_id res chain seq x y z
N MET A 1 -16.12 -12.28 30.69
CA MET A 1 -15.94 -10.81 30.53
C MET A 1 -15.76 -10.57 29.04
N SER A 2 -16.43 -9.56 28.48
CA SER A 2 -16.46 -9.35 27.02
C SER A 2 -15.20 -8.64 26.57
N ALA A 3 -14.58 -9.11 25.48
CA ALA A 3 -13.57 -8.34 24.76
C ALA A 3 -14.10 -6.94 24.45
N ARG A 4 -13.28 -5.91 24.68
CA ARG A 4 -13.61 -4.51 24.36
C ARG A 4 -12.86 -4.07 23.11
N HIS A 5 -13.54 -3.33 22.26
CA HIS A 5 -12.95 -2.67 21.10
C HIS A 5 -13.11 -1.16 21.30
N ALA A 6 -12.03 -0.50 21.69
CA ALA A 6 -12.06 0.94 21.96
C ALA A 6 -12.32 1.76 20.69
N VAL A 7 -12.03 1.20 19.52
CA VAL A 7 -12.33 1.80 18.22
C VAL A 7 -13.57 1.14 17.63
N ALA A 8 -14.52 1.96 17.20
CA ALA A 8 -15.68 1.53 16.43
C ALA A 8 -15.74 2.24 15.07
N VAL A 9 -16.10 1.49 14.03
CA VAL A 9 -16.29 1.99 12.66
C VAL A 9 -17.77 1.91 12.32
N VAL A 10 -18.33 2.99 11.80
CA VAL A 10 -19.73 3.04 11.36
C VAL A 10 -19.85 2.52 9.93
N VAL A 11 -20.65 1.48 9.75
CA VAL A 11 -20.97 0.90 8.44
C VAL A 11 -22.46 1.08 8.16
N ASP A 12 -22.75 1.82 7.09
CA ASP A 12 -24.10 2.05 6.58
C ASP A 12 -24.33 1.20 5.34
N ASP A 13 -24.79 -0.04 5.53
CA ASP A 13 -25.10 -0.97 4.44
C ASP A 13 -26.13 -0.38 3.46
N ALA A 14 -27.08 0.43 3.95
CA ALA A 14 -28.07 1.08 3.10
C ALA A 14 -27.46 2.19 2.25
N ALA A 15 -26.45 2.92 2.74
CA ALA A 15 -25.67 3.84 1.92
C ALA A 15 -24.82 3.12 0.88
N ILE A 16 -24.16 2.02 1.26
CA ILE A 16 -23.37 1.18 0.34
C ILE A 16 -24.26 0.69 -0.81
N GLU A 17 -25.39 0.05 -0.49
CA GLU A 17 -26.33 -0.45 -1.51
C GLU A 17 -26.86 0.67 -2.41
N ARG A 18 -27.18 1.85 -1.85
CA ARG A 18 -27.66 2.99 -2.63
C ARG A 18 -26.60 3.48 -3.62
N THR A 19 -25.35 3.62 -3.17
CA THR A 19 -24.23 4.07 -4.00
C THR A 19 -23.93 3.08 -5.10
N GLN A 20 -23.91 1.78 -4.80
CA GLN A 20 -23.69 0.72 -5.78
C GLN A 20 -24.82 0.62 -6.80
N ARG A 21 -26.09 0.75 -6.38
CA ARG A 21 -27.24 0.82 -7.31
C ARG A 21 -27.19 2.05 -8.22
N ALA A 22 -26.51 3.11 -7.81
CA ALA A 22 -26.27 4.28 -8.64
C ALA A 22 -25.07 4.10 -9.61
N GLY A 23 -24.40 2.94 -9.58
CA GLY A 23 -23.23 2.64 -10.39
C GLY A 23 -21.95 3.34 -9.92
N ALA A 24 -21.93 3.82 -8.67
CA ALA A 24 -20.77 4.46 -8.06
C ALA A 24 -20.13 3.53 -7.03
N ASP A 25 -18.82 3.71 -6.85
CA ASP A 25 -18.02 2.92 -5.93
C ASP A 25 -18.17 3.41 -4.48
N ALA A 26 -18.37 2.47 -3.55
CA ALA A 26 -18.36 2.74 -2.12
C ALA A 26 -16.94 2.70 -1.56
N TRP A 27 -16.08 3.66 -1.93
CA TRP A 27 -14.65 3.65 -1.61
C TRP A 27 -14.34 3.48 -0.12
N TRP A 28 -15.20 3.98 0.77
CA TRP A 28 -15.03 3.87 2.22
C TRP A 28 -14.98 2.43 2.74
N ARG A 29 -15.40 1.43 1.94
CA ARG A 29 -15.16 0.02 2.24
C ARG A 29 -13.67 -0.32 2.32
N TYR A 30 -12.79 0.44 1.66
CA TYR A 30 -11.35 0.23 1.70
C TYR A 30 -10.73 0.51 3.09
N LEU A 31 -11.47 1.14 4.01
CA LEU A 31 -11.06 1.22 5.42
C LEU A 31 -10.83 -0.19 6.02
N ASP A 32 -11.61 -1.19 5.61
CA ASP A 32 -11.43 -2.57 6.08
C ASP A 32 -10.06 -3.12 5.69
N GLU A 33 -9.56 -2.79 4.50
CA GLU A 33 -8.21 -3.17 4.07
C GLU A 33 -7.14 -2.38 4.84
N VAL A 34 -7.35 -1.09 5.09
CA VAL A 34 -6.40 -0.27 5.88
C VAL A 34 -6.25 -0.78 7.32
N LEU A 35 -7.35 -1.01 8.02
CA LEU A 35 -7.32 -1.55 9.40
C LEU A 35 -6.94 -3.03 9.42
N GLY A 36 -7.42 -3.79 8.43
CA GLY A 36 -7.12 -5.21 8.23
C GLY A 36 -5.67 -5.48 7.85
N HIS A 37 -4.96 -4.51 7.28
CA HIS A 37 -3.52 -4.60 7.07
C HIS A 37 -2.75 -4.45 8.39
N LEU A 38 -3.28 -3.80 9.43
CA LEU A 38 -2.63 -3.69 10.75
C LEU A 38 -3.14 -4.70 11.77
N ARG A 39 -4.21 -5.44 11.44
CA ARG A 39 -4.97 -6.27 12.39
C ARG A 39 -5.37 -5.49 13.64
N LEU A 40 -5.66 -4.20 13.46
CA LEU A 40 -6.09 -3.32 14.52
C LEU A 40 -7.46 -3.81 15.03
N PRO A 41 -7.66 -3.98 16.35
CA PRO A 41 -8.93 -4.42 16.88
C PRO A 41 -9.96 -3.28 16.78
N PHE A 42 -10.99 -3.49 15.97
CA PHE A 42 -12.15 -2.60 15.90
C PHE A 42 -13.43 -3.40 15.87
N ARG A 43 -14.55 -2.73 16.15
CA ARG A 43 -15.89 -3.27 15.95
C ARG A 43 -16.66 -2.44 14.95
N THR A 44 -17.62 -3.06 14.29
CA THR A 44 -18.54 -2.37 13.39
C THR A 44 -19.79 -1.94 14.15
N LEU A 45 -20.30 -0.75 13.83
CA LEU A 45 -21.60 -0.26 14.30
C LEU A 45 -22.48 0.14 13.12
N THR A 46 -23.77 -0.11 13.25
CA THR A 46 -24.78 0.48 12.37
C THR A 46 -24.94 1.98 12.67
N PRO A 47 -25.52 2.78 11.76
CA PRO A 47 -25.77 4.20 12.02
C PRO A 47 -26.64 4.43 13.27
N GLY A 48 -27.59 3.53 13.55
CA GLY A 48 -28.44 3.62 14.74
C GLY A 48 -27.68 3.37 16.03
N GLU A 49 -26.72 2.45 16.05
CA GLU A 49 -25.84 2.22 17.22
C GLU A 49 -24.83 3.37 17.39
N ALA A 50 -24.36 3.95 16.28
CA ALA A 50 -23.46 5.10 16.30
C ALA A 50 -24.13 6.39 16.80
N ALA A 51 -25.47 6.50 16.69
CA ALA A 51 -26.22 7.62 17.24
C ALA A 51 -26.14 7.70 18.78
N THR A 52 -25.92 6.57 19.45
CA THR A 52 -25.66 6.52 20.89
C THR A 52 -24.49 5.58 21.14
N PRO A 53 -23.25 6.06 20.92
CA PRO A 53 -22.06 5.22 21.00
C PRO A 53 -22.01 4.49 22.35
N PRO A 54 -21.84 3.16 22.36
CA PRO A 54 -21.78 2.41 23.61
C PRO A 54 -20.59 2.79 24.49
N ASP A 55 -20.75 2.63 25.80
CA ASP A 55 -19.79 3.08 26.84
C ASP A 55 -18.36 2.48 26.68
N ASP A 56 -18.22 1.38 25.96
CA ASP A 56 -16.92 0.73 25.69
C ASP A 56 -16.21 1.26 24.43
N VAL A 57 -16.82 2.20 23.71
CA VAL A 57 -16.26 2.88 22.54
C VAL A 57 -15.64 4.21 22.98
N ALA A 58 -14.34 4.35 22.71
CA ALA A 58 -13.58 5.58 22.97
C ALA A 58 -13.38 6.41 21.69
N VAL A 59 -13.21 5.74 20.54
CA VAL A 59 -13.04 6.38 19.24
C VAL A 59 -14.10 5.88 18.27
N LEU A 60 -14.88 6.80 17.70
CA LEU A 60 -15.91 6.53 16.70
C LEU A 60 -15.46 7.06 15.33
N VAL A 61 -15.41 6.18 14.34
CA VAL A 61 -14.97 6.50 12.98
C VAL A 61 -16.15 6.44 12.02
N HIS A 62 -16.48 7.57 11.40
CA HIS A 62 -17.31 7.65 10.22
C HIS A 62 -16.41 7.67 8.98
N ALA A 63 -16.38 6.55 8.25
CA ALA A 63 -15.54 6.40 7.05
C ALA A 63 -16.06 7.19 5.84
N THR A 64 -17.28 7.71 5.91
CA THR A 64 -17.86 8.56 4.86
C THR A 64 -18.84 9.53 5.52
N THR A 65 -19.47 10.39 4.71
CA THR A 65 -20.48 11.34 5.15
C THR A 65 -21.57 10.64 5.97
N PRO A 66 -21.77 11.01 7.24
CA PRO A 66 -22.78 10.39 8.08
C PRO A 66 -24.20 10.56 7.50
N SER A 67 -25.05 9.56 7.72
CA SER A 67 -26.46 9.61 7.30
C SER A 67 -27.17 10.81 7.93
N SER A 68 -28.02 11.48 7.16
CA SER A 68 -28.85 12.60 7.64
C SER A 68 -29.83 12.22 8.75
N GLU A 69 -30.03 10.92 8.99
CA GLU A 69 -30.87 10.39 10.07
C GLU A 69 -30.12 10.20 11.40
N LEU A 70 -28.80 10.45 11.43
CA LEU A 70 -27.99 10.37 12.64
C LEU A 70 -28.41 11.44 13.66
N ASP A 71 -28.58 11.02 14.91
CA ASP A 71 -28.79 11.94 16.04
C ASP A 71 -27.46 12.62 16.41
N SER A 72 -27.26 13.82 15.87
CA SER A 72 -26.04 14.61 16.12
C SER A 72 -25.91 15.07 17.57
N ASP A 73 -27.02 15.28 18.28
CA ASP A 73 -27.00 15.81 19.65
C ASP A 73 -26.46 14.76 20.61
N ALA A 74 -26.89 13.50 20.43
CA ALA A 74 -26.39 12.38 21.22
C ALA A 74 -24.88 12.10 20.96
N VAL A 75 -24.44 12.23 19.71
CA VAL A 75 -23.00 12.15 19.38
C VAL A 75 -22.24 13.32 20.00
N GLU A 76 -22.79 14.54 19.97
CA GLU A 76 -22.18 15.70 20.62
C GLU A 76 -22.01 15.49 22.12
N ASP A 77 -23.04 15.01 22.80
CA ASP A 77 -23.00 14.71 24.24
C ASP A 77 -21.94 13.65 24.57
N TRP A 78 -21.82 12.61 23.74
CA TRP A 78 -20.77 11.59 23.88
C TRP A 78 -19.36 12.18 23.70
N VAL A 79 -19.14 13.01 22.68
CA VAL A 79 -17.85 13.71 22.49
C VAL A 79 -17.56 14.61 23.69
N ARG A 80 -18.53 15.39 24.16
CA ARG A 80 -18.37 16.27 25.33
C ARG A 80 -17.99 15.52 26.59
N ALA A 81 -18.44 14.27 26.72
CA ALA A 81 -18.14 13.37 27.83
C ALA A 81 -16.75 12.69 27.74
N GLY A 82 -16.00 12.89 26.65
CA GLY A 82 -14.65 12.35 26.48
C GLY A 82 -14.47 11.45 25.27
N GLY A 83 -15.49 11.25 24.44
CA GLY A 83 -15.35 10.50 23.19
C GLY A 83 -14.51 11.22 22.13
N ALA A 84 -13.85 10.47 21.26
CA ALA A 84 -13.16 11.01 20.10
C ALA A 84 -13.87 10.62 18.79
N LEU A 85 -14.33 11.62 18.05
CA LEU A 85 -14.96 11.45 16.75
C LEU A 85 -13.92 11.63 15.64
N VAL A 86 -13.89 10.71 14.66
CA VAL A 86 -13.13 10.85 13.42
C VAL A 86 -14.11 10.75 12.25
N VAL A 87 -14.18 11.77 11.41
CA VAL A 87 -15.03 11.80 10.22
C VAL A 87 -14.17 11.96 8.97
N VAL A 88 -14.41 11.13 7.96
CA VAL A 88 -13.77 11.23 6.64
C VAL A 88 -14.80 11.72 5.61
N GLY A 89 -14.43 12.71 4.82
CA GLY A 89 -15.28 13.41 3.86
C GLY A 89 -16.08 14.57 4.46
N ASP A 90 -17.27 14.82 3.93
CA ASP A 90 -18.18 15.86 4.42
C ASP A 90 -18.77 15.45 5.78
N PRO A 91 -18.61 16.27 6.86
CA PRO A 91 -19.16 15.96 8.17
C PRO A 91 -20.69 15.96 8.22
N GLY A 92 -21.38 16.55 7.24
CA GLY A 92 -22.84 16.50 7.10
C GLY A 92 -23.58 16.89 8.39
N PRO A 93 -24.41 16.01 8.98
CA PRO A 93 -25.14 16.32 10.22
C PRO A 93 -24.22 16.54 11.44
N LEU A 94 -22.97 16.07 11.39
CA LEU A 94 -21.98 16.27 12.45
C LEU A 94 -21.18 17.57 12.28
N ALA A 95 -21.52 18.45 11.33
CA ALA A 95 -20.80 19.69 11.09
C ALA A 95 -20.72 20.59 12.33
N SER A 96 -21.79 20.65 13.13
CA SER A 96 -21.81 21.40 14.39
C SER A 96 -20.90 20.81 15.45
N VAL A 97 -20.70 19.49 15.48
CA VAL A 97 -19.78 18.78 16.40
C VAL A 97 -18.34 19.00 15.94
N ALA A 98 -18.09 18.80 14.65
CA ALA A 98 -16.79 18.99 14.00
C ALA A 98 -16.30 20.45 14.00
N GLY A 99 -17.20 21.44 14.05
CA GLY A 99 -16.89 22.86 13.81
C GLY A 99 -16.45 23.14 12.37
N ALA A 100 -16.75 22.21 11.46
CA ALA A 100 -16.37 22.28 10.06
C ALA A 100 -17.55 21.84 9.19
N ALA A 101 -17.66 22.42 8.00
CA ALA A 101 -18.65 22.03 6.98
C ALA A 101 -18.01 21.97 5.60
N ALA A 102 -18.56 21.18 4.68
CA ALA A 102 -18.08 21.17 3.31
C ALA A 102 -18.30 22.52 2.61
N ALA A 103 -17.27 23.00 1.92
CA ALA A 103 -17.23 24.28 1.19
C ALA A 103 -17.06 24.10 -0.32
N GLY A 104 -16.99 22.87 -0.81
CA GLY A 104 -16.86 22.51 -2.22
C GLY A 104 -16.10 21.20 -2.41
N SER A 105 -16.36 20.49 -3.51
CA SER A 105 -15.65 19.26 -3.85
C SER A 105 -14.25 19.52 -4.40
N VAL A 106 -13.38 18.53 -4.26
CA VAL A 106 -12.07 18.44 -4.90
C VAL A 106 -12.00 17.10 -5.60
N ASP A 107 -11.81 17.11 -6.92
CA ASP A 107 -11.69 15.85 -7.69
C ASP A 107 -10.25 15.32 -7.63
N ASP A 108 -9.27 16.22 -7.74
CA ASP A 108 -7.83 15.94 -7.72
C ASP A 108 -7.11 17.17 -7.13
N GLY A 109 -6.17 16.95 -6.22
CA GLY A 109 -5.35 18.03 -5.65
C GLY A 109 -4.28 17.53 -4.71
N HIS A 110 -3.56 18.45 -4.10
CA HIS A 110 -2.48 18.13 -3.16
C HIS A 110 -2.75 18.74 -1.79
N VAL A 111 -2.30 18.07 -0.74
CA VAL A 111 -2.51 18.48 0.64
C VAL A 111 -1.19 18.61 1.37
N THR A 112 -0.93 19.82 1.87
CA THR A 112 0.19 20.10 2.76
C THR A 112 -0.23 19.82 4.21
N ILE A 113 0.54 18.98 4.92
CA ILE A 113 0.32 18.65 6.34
C ILE A 113 1.07 19.65 7.23
N ASP A 114 0.32 20.39 8.05
CA ASP A 114 0.87 21.40 8.95
C ASP A 114 1.60 20.78 10.15
N GLU A 115 2.31 21.60 10.91
CA GLU A 115 2.85 21.17 12.20
C GLU A 115 1.74 21.08 13.25
N SER A 116 1.56 19.90 13.85
CA SER A 116 0.63 19.69 14.94
C SER A 116 1.03 18.46 15.77
N PRO A 117 0.72 18.40 17.08
CA PRO A 117 0.95 17.22 17.91
C PRO A 117 0.23 15.94 17.45
N VAL A 118 -0.77 16.06 16.57
CA VAL A 118 -1.44 14.91 15.94
C VAL A 118 -0.45 14.10 15.09
N TRP A 119 0.53 14.78 14.49
CA TRP A 119 1.48 14.19 13.57
C TRP A 119 2.80 13.83 14.28
N SER A 120 3.06 12.55 14.41
CA SER A 120 4.35 12.01 14.87
C SER A 120 5.39 11.96 13.75
N SER A 121 4.93 11.87 12.49
CA SER A 121 5.75 12.10 11.30
C SER A 121 4.94 12.81 10.23
N ARG A 122 5.63 13.58 9.38
CA ARG A 122 5.01 14.30 8.27
C ARG A 122 5.77 14.03 6.98
N PRO A 123 5.08 13.87 5.86
CA PRO A 123 5.66 13.98 4.53
C PRO A 123 6.37 15.33 4.37
N THR A 124 7.49 15.34 3.66
CA THR A 124 8.22 16.58 3.34
C THR A 124 7.68 17.30 2.11
N VAL A 125 6.70 16.70 1.43
CA VAL A 125 6.03 17.24 0.25
C VAL A 125 4.50 17.15 0.40
N PRO A 126 3.73 17.96 -0.34
CA PRO A 126 2.29 17.82 -0.38
C PRO A 126 1.85 16.42 -0.85
N LEU A 127 0.85 15.83 -0.19
CA LEU A 127 0.30 14.54 -0.57
C LEU A 127 -0.72 14.68 -1.69
N HIS A 128 -0.56 13.93 -2.78
CA HIS A 128 -1.57 13.83 -3.83
C HIS A 128 -2.82 13.14 -3.31
N ALA A 129 -3.97 13.79 -3.40
CA ALA A 129 -5.29 13.32 -3.01
C ALA A 129 -6.24 13.33 -4.21
N ILE A 130 -7.10 12.30 -4.26
CA ILE A 130 -8.12 12.11 -5.28
C ILE A 130 -9.46 12.02 -4.57
N GLY A 131 -10.34 12.97 -4.87
CA GLY A 131 -11.62 13.10 -4.21
C GLY A 131 -11.54 13.81 -2.85
N GLY A 132 -12.69 14.31 -2.41
CA GLY A 132 -12.88 14.92 -1.10
C GLY A 132 -13.57 16.28 -1.17
N VAL A 133 -13.48 17.01 -0.07
CA VAL A 133 -14.08 18.32 0.11
C VAL A 133 -13.10 19.30 0.74
N ARG A 134 -13.23 20.57 0.36
CA ARG A 134 -12.68 21.71 1.09
C ARG A 134 -13.54 21.91 2.33
N LEU A 135 -12.92 22.19 3.47
CA LEU A 135 -13.66 22.48 4.71
C LEU A 135 -13.72 23.99 4.95
N ALA A 136 -14.87 24.48 5.40
CA ALA A 136 -15.04 25.78 6.02
C ALA A 136 -15.14 25.60 7.53
N THR A 137 -14.32 26.34 8.29
CA THR A 137 -14.16 26.15 9.73
C THR A 137 -14.66 27.35 10.54
N THR A 138 -15.05 27.10 11.79
CA THR A 138 -15.29 28.14 12.80
C THR A 138 -13.98 28.58 13.47
N GLU A 139 -14.00 29.69 14.23
CA GLU A 139 -12.79 30.27 14.85
C GLU A 139 -12.12 29.36 15.90
N ASP A 140 -12.85 28.41 16.47
CA ASP A 140 -12.39 27.47 17.52
C ASP A 140 -11.81 26.15 16.99
N VAL A 141 -11.58 26.05 15.67
CA VAL A 141 -11.07 24.84 15.02
C VAL A 141 -9.61 24.99 14.60
N GLU A 142 -8.78 24.05 15.02
CA GLU A 142 -7.41 23.92 14.57
C GLU A 142 -7.38 23.28 13.16
N VAL A 143 -6.60 23.87 12.26
CA VAL A 143 -6.36 23.32 10.92
C VAL A 143 -5.04 22.56 10.95
N LEU A 144 -5.11 21.27 10.62
CA LEU A 144 -3.99 20.33 10.69
C LEU A 144 -3.35 20.07 9.32
N ALA A 145 -4.09 20.30 8.25
CA ALA A 145 -3.62 20.20 6.87
C ALA A 145 -4.46 21.08 5.96
N ARG A 146 -3.89 21.50 4.83
CA ARG A 146 -4.54 22.37 3.84
C ARG A 146 -4.40 21.81 2.44
N TRP A 147 -5.47 21.91 1.66
CA TRP A 147 -5.38 21.82 0.21
C TRP A 147 -4.46 22.92 -0.30
N ASP A 148 -3.56 22.55 -1.20
CA ASP A 148 -2.70 23.48 -1.93
C ASP A 148 -3.54 24.51 -2.69
N GLN A 149 -2.90 25.62 -3.06
CA GLN A 149 -3.58 26.79 -3.63
C GLN A 149 -4.44 26.42 -4.83
N THR A 150 -5.67 26.92 -4.82
CA THR A 150 -6.54 26.95 -6.00
C THR A 150 -6.01 27.95 -7.03
N GLU A 151 -6.59 27.96 -8.24
CA GLU A 151 -6.32 29.02 -9.23
C GLU A 151 -6.60 30.44 -8.70
N SER A 152 -7.41 30.59 -7.63
CA SER A 152 -7.65 31.87 -6.95
C SER A 152 -6.58 32.26 -5.92
N GLY A 153 -5.63 31.36 -5.62
CA GLY A 153 -4.57 31.57 -4.62
C GLY A 153 -4.99 31.26 -3.18
N ASP A 154 -6.23 30.83 -2.96
CA ASP A 154 -6.75 30.49 -1.63
C ASP A 154 -6.35 29.07 -1.24
N THR A 155 -6.02 28.86 0.03
CA THR A 155 -5.84 27.53 0.62
C THR A 155 -7.04 27.22 1.50
N HIS A 156 -7.47 25.96 1.50
CA HIS A 156 -8.63 25.53 2.26
C HIS A 156 -8.24 24.41 3.23
N PRO A 157 -8.76 24.39 4.47
CA PRO A 157 -8.57 23.27 5.37
C PRO A 157 -8.96 21.94 4.73
N ALA A 158 -8.08 20.95 4.87
CA ALA A 158 -8.24 19.56 4.42
C ALA A 158 -8.36 18.60 5.61
N VAL A 159 -7.67 18.89 6.72
CA VAL A 159 -7.82 18.16 7.98
C VAL A 159 -7.96 19.16 9.12
N THR A 160 -8.89 18.92 10.02
CA THR A 160 -9.19 19.82 11.14
C THR A 160 -9.37 19.05 12.44
N LEU A 161 -9.10 19.73 13.56
CA LEU A 161 -9.31 19.26 14.91
C LEU A 161 -10.13 20.27 15.70
N ARG A 162 -11.12 19.79 16.43
CA ARG A 162 -11.86 20.57 17.39
C ARG A 162 -11.89 19.88 18.74
N GLN A 163 -11.58 20.63 19.79
CA GLN A 163 -11.78 20.20 21.17
C GLN A 163 -13.21 20.54 21.60
N LEU A 164 -13.91 19.58 22.21
CA LEU A 164 -15.29 19.76 22.63
C LEU A 164 -15.54 19.06 23.97
N GLY A 165 -15.70 19.85 25.04
CA GLY A 165 -15.79 19.30 26.39
C GLY A 165 -14.46 18.64 26.79
N THR A 166 -14.50 17.37 27.16
CA THR A 166 -13.30 16.57 27.44
C THR A 166 -12.86 15.68 26.27
N GLY A 167 -13.64 15.65 25.19
CA GLY A 167 -13.33 14.89 23.97
C GLY A 167 -13.00 15.79 22.79
N LEU A 168 -13.02 15.20 21.59
CA LEU A 168 -12.58 15.88 20.37
C LEU A 168 -13.25 15.35 19.11
N ALA A 169 -13.18 16.15 18.04
CA ALA A 169 -13.58 15.77 16.69
C ALA A 169 -12.45 16.07 15.69
N LEU A 170 -12.03 15.06 14.94
CA LEU A 170 -11.14 15.14 13.80
C LEU A 170 -11.98 15.02 12.52
N THR A 171 -11.81 15.94 11.58
CA THR A 171 -12.43 15.86 10.25
C THR A 171 -11.34 15.81 9.19
N VAL A 172 -11.38 14.78 8.35
CA VAL A 172 -10.50 14.58 7.20
C VAL A 172 -11.33 14.80 5.95
N GLY A 173 -11.30 16.01 5.39
CA GLY A 173 -12.07 16.37 4.20
C GLY A 173 -11.61 15.64 2.93
N VAL A 174 -10.39 15.09 2.92
CA VAL A 174 -9.88 14.25 1.83
C VAL A 174 -10.65 12.93 1.77
N ASP A 175 -11.01 12.45 0.58
CA ASP A 175 -11.43 11.06 0.41
C ASP A 175 -10.19 10.16 0.44
N VAL A 176 -9.75 9.83 1.65
CA VAL A 176 -8.54 9.02 1.88
C VAL A 176 -8.64 7.67 1.19
N TRP A 177 -9.85 7.11 1.11
CA TRP A 177 -10.07 5.77 0.58
C TRP A 177 -9.98 5.76 -0.93
N GLN A 178 -10.66 6.71 -1.59
CA GLN A 178 -10.54 6.89 -3.03
C GLN A 178 -9.09 7.23 -3.40
N SER A 179 -8.43 8.10 -2.64
CA SER A 179 -7.03 8.46 -2.85
C SER A 179 -6.12 7.23 -2.83
N ILE A 180 -6.22 6.40 -1.78
CA ILE A 180 -5.44 5.17 -1.66
C ILE A 180 -5.72 4.22 -2.84
N VAL A 181 -6.99 3.91 -3.11
CA VAL A 181 -7.37 2.95 -4.16
C VAL A 181 -6.93 3.42 -5.53
N ARG A 182 -7.21 4.68 -5.89
CA ARG A 182 -6.89 5.21 -7.23
C ARG A 182 -5.40 5.35 -7.45
N ILE A 183 -4.63 5.72 -6.43
CA ILE A 183 -3.17 5.76 -6.55
C ILE A 183 -2.60 4.34 -6.67
N GLN A 184 -3.05 3.38 -5.86
CA GLN A 184 -2.51 2.01 -5.86
C GLN A 184 -2.93 1.17 -7.08
N GLN A 185 -4.17 1.32 -7.56
CA GLN A 185 -4.73 0.53 -8.66
C GLN A 185 -4.81 1.28 -9.99
N GLY A 186 -4.64 2.60 -9.99
CA GLY A 186 -4.85 3.43 -11.16
C GLY A 186 -6.31 3.51 -11.61
N TYR A 187 -6.49 4.05 -12.81
CA TYR A 187 -7.70 4.10 -13.61
C TYR A 187 -7.74 2.93 -14.62
N PRO A 188 -8.91 2.64 -15.22
CA PRO A 188 -9.00 1.67 -16.29
C PRO A 188 -8.09 2.03 -17.49
N VAL A 189 -7.31 1.06 -17.97
CA VAL A 189 -6.42 1.21 -19.12
C VAL A 189 -7.17 0.81 -20.40
N VAL A 190 -7.53 1.80 -21.21
CA VAL A 190 -8.26 1.61 -22.49
C VAL A 190 -7.56 2.28 -23.67
N ALA A 191 -6.51 3.05 -23.40
CA ALA A 191 -5.66 3.76 -24.34
C ALA A 191 -4.32 4.05 -23.64
N ASP A 192 -3.29 4.37 -24.42
CA ASP A 192 -2.01 4.81 -23.87
C ASP A 192 -2.19 6.06 -22.98
N GLY A 193 -1.34 6.15 -21.97
CA GLY A 193 -1.28 7.29 -21.07
C GLY A 193 -0.67 8.52 -21.75
N LYS A 194 -0.79 9.67 -21.07
CA LYS A 194 -0.14 10.90 -21.52
C LYS A 194 1.35 10.86 -21.18
N PRO A 195 2.28 11.02 -22.13
CA PRO A 195 3.71 11.03 -21.83
C PRO A 195 4.13 12.25 -21.01
N ALA A 196 5.22 12.11 -20.27
CA ALA A 196 5.82 13.23 -19.53
C ALA A 196 6.31 14.32 -20.50
N ALA A 197 5.96 15.58 -20.23
CA ALA A 197 6.29 16.71 -21.11
C ALA A 197 7.81 16.97 -21.24
N ASP A 198 8.62 16.46 -20.32
CA ASP A 198 10.08 16.58 -20.32
C ASP A 198 10.79 15.53 -21.19
N GLY A 199 10.05 14.55 -21.73
CA GLY A 199 10.57 13.47 -22.59
C GLY A 199 11.09 12.24 -21.84
N THR A 200 11.04 12.22 -20.51
CA THR A 200 11.63 11.13 -19.70
C THR A 200 10.77 9.86 -19.67
N ALA A 201 9.47 9.97 -19.92
CA ALA A 201 8.52 8.86 -19.94
C ALA A 201 7.61 8.90 -21.18
N PRO A 202 8.11 8.44 -22.35
CA PRO A 202 7.30 8.27 -23.56
C PRO A 202 6.47 6.98 -23.46
N ILE A 203 5.36 7.04 -22.71
CA ILE A 203 4.45 5.89 -22.47
C ILE A 203 3.42 5.70 -23.59
N ASP A 204 3.31 6.64 -24.52
CA ASP A 204 2.48 6.60 -25.73
C ASP A 204 3.10 5.77 -26.86
N ASP A 205 3.54 4.55 -26.54
CA ASP A 205 4.27 3.68 -27.47
C ASP A 205 3.39 2.62 -28.16
N GLY A 206 2.07 2.73 -28.05
CA GLY A 206 1.09 1.84 -28.68
C GLY A 206 0.92 0.51 -27.96
N ILE A 207 1.37 0.40 -26.70
CA ILE A 207 1.30 -0.82 -25.88
C ILE A 207 0.65 -0.46 -24.55
N LEU A 208 -0.56 -0.99 -24.32
CA LEU A 208 -1.30 -0.72 -23.09
C LEU A 208 -0.64 -1.37 -21.86
N LYS A 209 -0.27 -0.54 -20.89
CA LYS A 209 0.49 -0.89 -19.69
C LYS A 209 -0.17 -0.36 -18.43
N CYS A 210 0.20 -0.93 -17.29
CA CYS A 210 -0.31 -0.49 -15.98
C CYS A 210 -0.24 1.03 -15.79
N GLU A 211 0.90 1.65 -16.18
CA GLU A 211 1.17 3.07 -15.97
C GLU A 211 0.35 4.01 -16.86
N ASP A 212 -0.32 3.51 -17.90
CA ASP A 212 -1.23 4.32 -18.71
C ASP A 212 -2.45 4.80 -17.92
N GLY A 213 -2.81 4.05 -16.88
CA GLY A 213 -3.85 4.40 -15.93
C GLY A 213 -3.32 4.98 -14.62
N MET A 214 -2.04 5.41 -14.52
CA MET A 214 -1.53 5.96 -13.27
C MET A 214 -2.34 7.18 -12.82
N ALA A 215 -2.49 7.36 -11.51
CA ALA A 215 -3.23 8.50 -10.97
C ALA A 215 -2.34 9.69 -10.58
N VAL A 216 -1.04 9.46 -10.39
CA VAL A 216 -0.04 10.48 -10.01
C VAL A 216 0.37 11.36 -11.20
N SER A 217 0.85 12.58 -10.91
CA SER A 217 1.28 13.58 -11.90
C SER A 217 2.79 13.54 -12.15
N PHE A 218 3.17 13.43 -13.42
CA PHE A 218 4.58 13.58 -13.84
C PHE A 218 5.18 14.94 -13.46
N GLU A 219 4.36 15.99 -13.38
CA GLU A 219 4.80 17.36 -13.12
C GLU A 219 4.92 17.68 -11.63
N ARG A 220 4.09 17.08 -10.78
CA ARG A 220 3.98 17.45 -9.36
C ARG A 220 4.51 16.39 -8.40
N ASP A 221 4.45 15.12 -8.77
CA ASP A 221 4.73 13.99 -7.88
C ASP A 221 6.09 13.33 -8.16
N ARG A 222 6.95 14.02 -8.91
CA ARG A 222 8.32 13.58 -9.17
C ARG A 222 9.34 14.56 -8.63
N ALA A 223 10.45 14.01 -8.15
CA ALA A 223 11.63 14.76 -7.76
C ALA A 223 12.89 14.16 -8.38
N MET A 224 13.93 14.99 -8.53
CA MET A 224 15.27 14.48 -8.85
C MET A 224 15.79 13.65 -7.67
N PRO A 225 16.47 12.51 -7.92
CA PRO A 225 17.17 11.79 -6.87
C PRO A 225 18.16 12.71 -6.13
N PRO A 226 18.30 12.60 -4.80
CA PRO A 226 19.16 13.49 -4.02
C PRO A 226 20.60 13.54 -4.54
N GLY A 227 21.12 14.75 -4.72
CA GLY A 227 22.50 14.99 -5.18
C GLY A 227 22.69 14.98 -6.70
N GLU A 228 21.67 14.60 -7.47
CA GLU A 228 21.69 14.69 -8.93
C GLU A 228 21.38 16.13 -9.40
N PRO A 229 21.96 16.57 -10.54
CA PRO A 229 21.66 17.87 -11.11
C PRO A 229 20.22 17.94 -11.64
N GLU A 230 19.69 19.16 -11.80
CA GLU A 230 18.43 19.36 -12.51
C GLU A 230 18.44 18.72 -13.91
N LEU A 231 17.29 18.22 -14.33
CA LEU A 231 17.11 17.60 -15.64
C LEU A 231 17.43 18.59 -16.78
N ALA A 232 18.32 18.19 -17.68
CA ALA A 232 18.51 18.90 -18.93
C ALA A 232 17.36 18.61 -19.91
N VAL A 233 16.67 19.66 -20.38
CA VAL A 233 15.51 19.55 -21.30
C VAL A 233 15.87 20.15 -22.67
N PRO A 234 15.49 19.51 -23.80
CA PRO A 234 14.74 18.25 -23.90
C PRO A 234 15.59 17.04 -23.51
N PHE A 235 14.96 16.05 -22.86
CA PHE A 235 15.61 14.79 -22.55
C PHE A 235 15.47 13.81 -23.72
N ASP A 236 16.57 13.19 -24.14
CA ASP A 236 16.58 12.15 -25.17
C ASP A 236 16.47 10.76 -24.52
N HIS A 237 15.29 10.16 -24.63
CA HIS A 237 15.00 8.86 -24.03
C HIS A 237 15.82 7.75 -24.71
N SER A 238 16.88 7.32 -24.02
CA SER A 238 17.87 6.36 -24.53
C SER A 238 18.36 5.43 -23.43
N TYR A 239 18.84 4.23 -23.80
CA TYR A 239 19.33 3.23 -22.86
C TYR A 239 20.84 2.99 -23.07
N PRO A 240 21.68 3.11 -22.01
CA PRO A 240 21.33 3.55 -20.66
C PRO A 240 20.97 5.04 -20.61
N PRO A 241 20.25 5.52 -19.57
CA PRO A 241 19.93 6.94 -19.44
C PRO A 241 21.21 7.78 -19.37
N PRO A 242 21.29 8.91 -20.09
CA PRO A 242 22.48 9.77 -20.09
C PRO A 242 22.71 10.50 -18.75
N SER A 243 21.67 10.62 -17.92
CA SER A 243 21.69 11.20 -16.58
C SER A 243 20.53 10.64 -15.75
N ALA A 244 20.52 10.90 -14.43
CA ALA A 244 19.31 10.74 -13.64
C ALA A 244 18.18 11.61 -14.21
N VAL A 245 16.94 11.19 -13.93
CA VAL A 245 15.70 11.88 -14.31
C VAL A 245 14.78 11.99 -13.08
N PRO A 246 13.78 12.89 -13.10
CA PRO A 246 12.78 12.92 -12.03
C PRO A 246 12.06 11.58 -11.93
N MET A 247 11.86 11.11 -10.69
CA MET A 247 11.20 9.86 -10.36
C MET A 247 10.07 10.11 -9.36
N PHE A 248 9.10 9.19 -9.28
CA PHE A 248 8.07 9.24 -8.23
C PHE A 248 8.71 8.83 -6.90
N ASP A 249 9.14 9.80 -6.10
CA ASP A 249 9.97 9.57 -4.92
C ASP A 249 9.15 9.30 -3.63
N GLN A 250 7.82 9.43 -3.69
CA GLN A 250 6.94 9.33 -2.53
C GLN A 250 5.87 8.23 -2.65
N PRO A 251 5.72 7.36 -1.65
CA PRO A 251 4.61 6.40 -1.59
C PRO A 251 3.32 7.08 -1.08
N HIS A 252 2.72 7.95 -1.88
CA HIS A 252 1.56 8.79 -1.51
C HIS A 252 0.39 8.03 -0.86
N ALA A 253 0.02 6.85 -1.36
CA ALA A 253 -1.07 6.05 -0.77
C ALA A 253 -0.70 5.53 0.63
N ASP A 254 0.54 5.12 0.84
CA ASP A 254 1.00 4.68 2.16
C ASP A 254 1.12 5.84 3.15
N LEU A 255 1.49 7.03 2.66
CA LEU A 255 1.51 8.25 3.46
C LEU A 255 0.09 8.70 3.86
N TRP A 256 -0.90 8.54 3.00
CA TRP A 256 -2.31 8.74 3.38
C TRP A 256 -2.78 7.73 4.42
N ARG A 257 -2.42 6.45 4.26
CA ARG A 257 -2.65 5.42 5.27
C ARG A 257 -2.04 5.85 6.60
N SER A 258 -0.78 6.28 6.59
CA SER A 258 -0.08 6.76 7.79
C SER A 258 -0.78 7.96 8.43
N ALA A 259 -1.19 8.96 7.65
CA ALA A 259 -1.88 10.16 8.16
C ALA A 259 -3.19 9.79 8.88
N PHE A 260 -4.00 8.90 8.28
CA PHE A 260 -5.23 8.43 8.93
C PHE A 260 -4.95 7.65 10.23
N LEU A 261 -3.95 6.78 10.24
CA LEU A 261 -3.59 6.02 11.44
C LEU A 261 -3.04 6.92 12.56
N GLN A 262 -2.30 7.97 12.20
CA GLN A 262 -1.82 8.95 13.17
C GLN A 262 -2.99 9.70 13.84
N CYS A 263 -4.04 10.07 13.08
CA CYS A 263 -5.30 10.57 13.63
C CYS A 263 -5.93 9.57 14.61
N LEU A 264 -6.04 8.30 14.21
CA LEU A 264 -6.67 7.26 15.01
C LEU A 264 -5.93 6.99 16.33
N TRP A 265 -4.61 6.78 16.27
CA TRP A 265 -3.79 6.56 17.46
C TRP A 265 -3.74 7.79 18.36
N TRP A 266 -3.70 8.99 17.79
CA TRP A 266 -3.73 10.21 18.58
C TRP A 266 -5.07 10.38 19.29
N ALA A 267 -6.20 10.13 18.61
CA ALA A 267 -7.53 10.12 19.21
C ALA A 267 -7.64 9.08 20.34
N ALA A 268 -7.07 7.89 20.15
CA ALA A 268 -7.03 6.85 21.19
C ALA A 268 -6.22 7.31 22.42
N GLU A 269 -5.06 7.94 22.21
CA GLU A 269 -4.25 8.49 23.32
C GLU A 269 -4.99 9.59 24.09
N GLN A 270 -5.73 10.47 23.39
CA GLN A 270 -6.52 11.52 24.06
C GLN A 270 -7.67 10.96 24.88
N THR A 271 -8.09 9.72 24.63
CA THR A 271 -9.18 9.04 25.32
C THR A 271 -8.70 7.95 26.29
N ASP A 272 -7.38 7.86 26.53
CA ASP A 272 -6.72 6.80 27.32
C ASP A 272 -7.07 5.37 26.84
N ALA A 273 -7.42 5.25 25.55
CA ALA A 273 -7.76 4.00 24.91
C ALA A 273 -6.51 3.24 24.46
N VAL A 274 -6.52 1.93 24.68
CA VAL A 274 -5.45 1.04 24.20
C VAL A 274 -5.81 0.42 22.87
N VAL A 275 -5.02 0.74 21.87
CA VAL A 275 -5.17 0.25 20.49
C VAL A 275 -3.90 -0.48 20.08
N PRO A 276 -3.79 -1.79 20.39
CA PRO A 276 -2.67 -2.59 19.92
C PRO A 276 -2.82 -2.85 18.42
N TRP A 277 -1.73 -3.20 17.76
CA TRP A 277 -1.77 -3.64 16.36
C TRP A 277 -0.67 -4.65 16.06
N LEU A 278 -0.82 -5.39 14.97
CA LEU A 278 0.13 -6.38 14.50
C LEU A 278 1.02 -5.77 13.42
N GLY A 279 2.31 -5.72 13.69
CA GLY A 279 3.33 -5.17 12.79
C GLY A 279 3.30 -5.82 11.41
N TYR A 280 3.70 -5.06 10.38
CA TYR A 280 3.71 -5.57 9.00
C TYR A 280 4.67 -6.74 8.80
N TRP A 281 5.76 -6.77 9.57
CA TRP A 281 6.86 -7.71 9.43
C TRP A 281 7.18 -8.39 10.77
N PRO A 282 8.02 -9.44 10.77
CA PRO A 282 8.51 -10.01 12.01
C PRO A 282 9.16 -8.95 12.92
N ALA A 283 9.13 -9.17 14.22
CA ALA A 283 9.72 -8.26 15.20
C ALA A 283 11.18 -7.93 14.87
N GLY A 284 11.55 -6.66 15.04
CA GLY A 284 12.86 -6.14 14.67
C GLY A 284 13.07 -5.86 13.17
N ILE A 285 12.13 -6.19 12.29
CA ILE A 285 12.21 -5.90 10.84
C ILE A 285 11.40 -4.64 10.51
N SER A 286 12.05 -3.62 9.94
CA SER A 286 11.41 -2.35 9.57
C SER A 286 10.74 -2.42 8.20
N ALA A 287 11.36 -3.10 7.23
CA ALA A 287 10.91 -3.27 5.86
C ALA A 287 11.56 -4.51 5.22
N VAL A 288 11.03 -4.96 4.09
CA VAL A 288 11.52 -6.13 3.35
C VAL A 288 11.99 -5.71 1.97
N ALA A 289 12.97 -6.41 1.40
CA ALA A 289 13.39 -6.22 0.01
C ALA A 289 12.94 -7.42 -0.84
N HIS A 290 12.55 -7.14 -2.08
CA HIS A 290 12.13 -8.12 -3.06
C HIS A 290 12.88 -7.94 -4.37
N MET A 291 13.31 -9.05 -4.97
CA MET A 291 13.91 -9.08 -6.29
C MET A 291 13.16 -10.07 -7.16
N SER A 292 12.78 -9.63 -8.36
CA SER A 292 12.21 -10.49 -9.40
C SER A 292 13.13 -10.52 -10.62
N HIS A 293 13.00 -11.60 -11.40
CA HIS A 293 13.75 -11.84 -12.63
C HIS A 293 12.80 -12.22 -13.76
N ASP A 294 12.89 -11.51 -14.88
CA ASP A 294 12.11 -11.82 -16.07
C ASP A 294 12.97 -12.58 -17.08
N SER A 295 12.43 -13.72 -17.52
CA SER A 295 13.12 -14.71 -18.35
C SER A 295 13.16 -14.36 -19.84
N ASP A 296 13.06 -13.08 -20.19
CA ASP A 296 12.96 -12.57 -21.55
C ASP A 296 13.89 -13.26 -22.56
N GLY A 297 13.27 -13.78 -23.61
CA GLY A 297 13.93 -14.52 -24.69
C GLY A 297 14.34 -15.95 -24.34
N ASN A 298 14.19 -16.41 -23.09
CA ASN A 298 14.44 -17.79 -22.65
C ASN A 298 15.84 -18.35 -23.01
N VAL A 299 16.86 -17.49 -23.05
CA VAL A 299 18.22 -17.89 -23.43
C VAL A 299 18.98 -18.47 -22.23
N ASP A 300 19.37 -19.74 -22.31
CA ASP A 300 20.06 -20.47 -21.23
C ASP A 300 21.30 -19.75 -20.67
N ASP A 301 22.15 -19.16 -21.54
CA ASP A 301 23.35 -18.45 -21.09
C ASP A 301 23.01 -17.18 -20.29
N HIS A 302 21.89 -16.53 -20.61
CA HIS A 302 21.36 -15.41 -19.85
C HIS A 302 20.81 -15.89 -18.49
N GLY A 303 20.08 -17.01 -18.47
CA GLY A 303 19.58 -17.62 -17.23
C GLY A 303 20.72 -18.05 -16.30
N ARG A 304 21.78 -18.67 -16.82
CA ARG A 304 22.97 -19.04 -16.03
C ARG A 304 23.69 -17.81 -15.48
N ALA A 305 23.85 -16.77 -16.28
CA ALA A 305 24.43 -15.51 -15.83
C ALA A 305 23.60 -14.83 -14.73
N ALA A 306 22.27 -14.91 -14.81
CA ALA A 306 21.38 -14.41 -13.77
C ALA A 306 21.54 -15.22 -12.46
N LEU A 307 21.55 -16.56 -12.53
CA LEU A 307 21.85 -17.42 -11.37
C LEU A 307 23.17 -17.06 -10.69
N ASP A 308 24.25 -16.90 -11.47
CA ASP A 308 25.55 -16.49 -10.94
C ASP A 308 25.49 -15.13 -10.23
N SER A 309 24.69 -14.20 -10.78
CA SER A 309 24.51 -12.85 -10.22
C SER A 309 23.74 -12.87 -8.91
N PHE A 310 22.66 -13.66 -8.83
CA PHE A 310 21.86 -13.81 -7.60
C PHE A 310 22.61 -14.57 -6.51
N ALA A 311 23.42 -15.57 -6.89
CA ALA A 311 24.34 -16.23 -5.97
C ALA A 311 25.40 -15.25 -5.42
N ALA A 312 25.99 -14.40 -6.27
CA ALA A 312 26.93 -13.37 -5.84
C ALA A 312 26.28 -12.30 -4.95
N ALA A 313 25.02 -11.96 -5.23
CA ALA A 313 24.21 -11.06 -4.41
C ALA A 313 23.74 -11.72 -3.09
N ASN A 314 23.82 -13.06 -2.98
CA ASN A 314 23.30 -13.86 -1.88
C ASN A 314 21.81 -13.56 -1.60
N VAL A 315 20.99 -13.72 -2.64
CA VAL A 315 19.54 -13.50 -2.60
C VAL A 315 18.79 -14.65 -3.25
N LYS A 316 17.55 -14.86 -2.82
CA LYS A 316 16.56 -15.67 -3.53
C LYS A 316 15.61 -14.72 -4.25
N VAL A 317 15.24 -15.07 -5.48
CA VAL A 317 14.54 -14.20 -6.43
C VAL A 317 13.30 -14.93 -6.93
N THR A 318 12.28 -14.18 -7.32
CA THR A 318 11.11 -14.70 -8.03
C THR A 318 11.34 -14.68 -9.53
N TRP A 319 11.42 -15.86 -10.16
CA TRP A 319 11.69 -16.02 -11.59
C TRP A 319 10.38 -16.09 -12.36
N CYS A 320 10.06 -15.03 -13.10
CA CYS A 320 8.88 -14.97 -13.94
C CYS A 320 9.20 -15.59 -15.31
N HIS A 321 8.55 -16.73 -15.59
CA HIS A 321 8.77 -17.51 -16.81
C HIS A 321 7.86 -17.04 -17.95
N VAL A 322 8.45 -16.63 -19.07
CA VAL A 322 7.73 -16.01 -20.20
C VAL A 322 7.46 -16.99 -21.34
N PHE A 323 6.22 -16.99 -21.82
CA PHE A 323 5.83 -17.72 -23.02
C PHE A 323 6.18 -16.90 -24.28
N PRO A 324 6.59 -17.54 -25.40
CA PRO A 324 6.78 -18.97 -25.62
C PRO A 324 8.18 -19.48 -25.26
N GLY A 325 8.27 -20.80 -25.13
CA GLY A 325 9.55 -21.51 -24.97
C GLY A 325 9.75 -21.97 -23.53
N GLY A 326 10.67 -21.31 -22.83
CA GLY A 326 11.20 -21.70 -21.53
C GLY A 326 12.68 -22.05 -21.61
N TYR A 327 13.41 -21.84 -20.51
CA TYR A 327 14.78 -22.34 -20.38
C TYR A 327 14.85 -23.85 -20.53
N SER A 328 16.04 -24.38 -20.80
CA SER A 328 16.23 -25.84 -20.80
C SER A 328 15.92 -26.45 -19.43
N PRO A 329 15.53 -27.74 -19.37
CA PRO A 329 15.27 -28.44 -18.10
C PRO A 329 16.43 -28.35 -17.11
N SER A 330 17.68 -28.26 -17.61
CA SER A 330 18.87 -28.15 -16.76
C SER A 330 18.96 -26.81 -16.03
N VAL A 331 18.54 -25.72 -16.68
CA VAL A 331 18.53 -24.38 -16.08
C VAL A 331 17.36 -24.25 -15.10
N LEU A 332 16.18 -24.76 -15.47
CA LEU A 332 15.00 -24.77 -14.57
C LEU A 332 15.24 -25.59 -13.30
N ALA A 333 15.92 -26.74 -13.41
CA ALA A 333 16.35 -27.52 -12.26
C ALA A 333 17.32 -26.73 -11.37
N ALA A 334 18.29 -26.03 -11.95
CA ALA A 334 19.24 -25.21 -11.21
C ALA A 334 18.57 -24.03 -10.48
N ILE A 335 17.59 -23.37 -11.12
CA ILE A 335 16.78 -22.31 -10.49
C ILE A 335 16.08 -22.86 -9.23
N THR A 336 15.42 -24.01 -9.36
CA THR A 336 14.67 -24.63 -8.27
C THR A 336 15.60 -25.13 -7.15
N GLU A 337 16.73 -25.76 -7.50
CA GLU A 337 17.72 -26.26 -6.53
C GLU A 337 18.37 -25.12 -5.73
N ALA A 338 18.55 -23.94 -6.34
CA ALA A 338 19.02 -22.74 -5.65
C ALA A 338 17.97 -22.15 -4.68
N GLY A 339 16.74 -22.68 -4.68
CA GLY A 339 15.65 -22.24 -3.82
C GLY A 339 15.01 -20.92 -4.26
N HIS A 340 15.10 -20.60 -5.55
CA HIS A 340 14.34 -19.51 -6.15
C HIS A 340 12.87 -19.92 -6.36
N GLU A 341 12.00 -18.92 -6.45
CA GLU A 341 10.58 -19.13 -6.77
C GLU A 341 10.37 -19.17 -8.29
N ASN A 342 9.46 -20.04 -8.75
CA ASN A 342 8.98 -20.04 -10.14
C ASN A 342 7.61 -19.35 -10.23
N ALA A 343 7.53 -18.31 -11.05
CA ALA A 343 6.35 -17.47 -11.26
C ALA A 343 5.92 -17.45 -12.73
N LEU A 344 4.69 -17.03 -12.99
CA LEU A 344 4.22 -16.78 -14.35
C LEU A 344 4.69 -15.40 -14.82
N HIS A 345 5.21 -15.30 -16.06
CA HIS A 345 5.37 -14.03 -16.76
C HIS A 345 4.34 -13.94 -17.88
N TYR A 346 3.10 -13.55 -17.57
CA TYR A 346 2.02 -13.58 -18.56
C TYR A 346 2.32 -12.65 -19.73
N ASN A 347 2.48 -13.23 -20.92
CA ASN A 347 2.78 -12.50 -22.14
C ASN A 347 1.48 -12.17 -22.90
N ALA A 348 1.24 -10.89 -23.17
CA ALA A 348 0.12 -10.42 -23.99
C ALA A 348 0.56 -9.36 -25.02
N MET A 349 1.78 -9.52 -25.57
CA MET A 349 2.42 -8.56 -26.48
C MET A 349 2.11 -8.76 -27.97
N GLY A 350 1.40 -9.81 -28.34
CA GLY A 350 1.04 -10.14 -29.73
C GLY A 350 2.21 -10.72 -30.55
N ASP A 351 3.27 -11.17 -29.89
CA ASP A 351 4.51 -11.65 -30.50
C ASP A 351 4.58 -13.18 -30.66
N ALA A 352 3.56 -13.90 -30.18
CA ALA A 352 3.42 -15.36 -30.27
C ALA A 352 1.95 -15.82 -30.27
N ASP A 353 1.70 -17.08 -30.65
CA ASP A 353 0.36 -17.66 -30.88
C ASP A 353 -0.61 -17.60 -29.67
N LEU A 354 -0.11 -17.45 -28.43
CA LEU A 354 -0.90 -17.32 -27.21
C LEU A 354 -0.65 -15.98 -26.49
N ALA A 355 0.08 -15.06 -27.11
CA ALA A 355 0.49 -13.80 -26.50
C ALA A 355 -0.56 -12.70 -26.70
N GLU A 356 -1.83 -12.98 -26.43
CA GLU A 356 -2.91 -11.99 -26.50
C GLU A 356 -3.53 -11.77 -25.11
N TRP A 357 -4.04 -10.57 -24.85
CA TRP A 357 -4.74 -10.25 -23.61
C TRP A 357 -6.07 -11.01 -23.56
N GLY A 358 -6.25 -11.86 -22.55
CA GLY A 358 -7.49 -12.61 -22.39
C GLY A 358 -7.41 -13.83 -21.49
N TRP A 359 -8.57 -14.17 -20.91
CA TRP A 359 -8.74 -15.35 -20.05
C TRP A 359 -8.26 -16.68 -20.67
N PRO A 360 -8.59 -17.03 -21.93
CA PRO A 360 -8.10 -18.28 -22.53
C PRO A 360 -6.57 -18.34 -22.61
N GLN A 361 -5.93 -17.21 -22.90
CA GLN A 361 -4.50 -17.07 -23.09
C GLN A 361 -3.74 -17.18 -21.78
N ILE A 362 -4.12 -16.42 -20.74
CA ILE A 362 -3.47 -16.53 -19.42
C ILE A 362 -3.62 -17.95 -18.85
N ARG A 363 -4.79 -18.59 -19.01
CA ARG A 363 -4.98 -19.98 -18.56
C ARG A 363 -4.06 -20.96 -19.29
N ALA A 364 -3.88 -20.79 -20.60
CA ALA A 364 -2.99 -21.64 -21.38
C ALA A 364 -1.52 -21.43 -21.00
N GLN A 365 -1.10 -20.18 -20.79
CA GLN A 365 0.25 -19.85 -20.36
C GLN A 365 0.52 -20.31 -18.92
N TYR A 366 -0.46 -20.24 -18.02
CA TYR A 366 -0.35 -20.82 -16.68
C TYR A 366 -0.08 -22.32 -16.73
N ALA A 367 -0.85 -23.07 -17.52
CA ALA A 367 -0.63 -24.51 -17.71
C ALA A 367 0.73 -24.82 -18.36
N TRP A 368 1.17 -23.99 -19.29
CA TRP A 368 2.52 -24.07 -19.86
C TRP A 368 3.60 -23.84 -18.78
N ALA A 369 3.46 -22.80 -17.95
CA ALA A 369 4.42 -22.47 -16.91
C ALA A 369 4.53 -23.60 -15.87
N GLN A 370 3.41 -24.21 -15.48
CA GLN A 370 3.41 -25.41 -14.63
C GLN A 370 4.16 -26.57 -15.29
N ALA A 371 3.92 -26.79 -16.58
CA ALA A 371 4.52 -27.90 -17.31
C ALA A 371 6.03 -27.75 -17.50
N VAL A 372 6.53 -26.54 -17.83
CA VAL A 372 7.97 -26.33 -18.06
C VAL A 372 8.75 -26.32 -16.74
N THR A 373 8.21 -25.70 -15.70
CA THR A 373 8.88 -25.62 -14.39
C THR A 373 8.73 -26.89 -13.56
N GLY A 374 7.74 -27.75 -13.87
CA GLY A 374 7.35 -28.86 -13.02
C GLY A 374 6.68 -28.43 -11.70
N THR A 375 6.27 -27.16 -11.59
CA THR A 375 5.65 -26.60 -10.39
C THR A 375 4.13 -26.78 -10.45
N GLU A 376 3.56 -27.57 -9.56
CA GLU A 376 2.11 -27.85 -9.55
C GLU A 376 1.27 -26.62 -9.21
N ARG A 377 1.78 -25.71 -8.38
CA ARG A 377 1.08 -24.50 -7.97
C ARG A 377 1.99 -23.29 -8.10
N ILE A 378 1.71 -22.46 -9.09
CA ILE A 378 2.34 -21.15 -9.28
C ILE A 378 1.43 -20.12 -8.61
N VAL A 379 1.97 -19.42 -7.61
CA VAL A 379 1.20 -18.47 -6.77
C VAL A 379 1.44 -17.01 -7.15
N SER A 380 2.46 -16.72 -7.95
CA SER A 380 2.86 -15.36 -8.31
C SER A 380 2.84 -15.15 -9.83
N ASN A 381 2.54 -13.93 -10.23
CA ASN A 381 2.59 -13.48 -11.61
C ASN A 381 3.24 -12.10 -11.72
N LYS A 382 3.84 -11.84 -12.88
CA LYS A 382 4.07 -10.48 -13.38
C LYS A 382 3.80 -10.44 -14.88
N ASN A 383 3.07 -9.46 -15.37
CA ASN A 383 2.80 -9.35 -16.81
C ASN A 383 4.04 -8.86 -17.57
N HIS A 384 4.31 -9.48 -18.72
CA HIS A 384 5.38 -9.05 -19.61
C HIS A 384 5.16 -7.60 -20.03
N TYR A 385 6.22 -6.78 -19.98
CA TYR A 385 6.14 -5.33 -20.24
C TYR A 385 5.20 -4.53 -19.32
N THR A 386 4.81 -5.06 -18.16
CA THR A 386 3.73 -4.49 -17.32
C THR A 386 2.41 -4.31 -18.08
N ARG A 387 2.19 -5.15 -19.11
CA ARG A 387 1.00 -5.15 -19.97
C ARG A 387 -0.28 -5.21 -19.14
N TRP A 388 -1.23 -4.33 -19.43
CA TRP A 388 -2.52 -4.26 -18.73
C TRP A 388 -3.65 -3.73 -19.61
N GLU A 389 -4.86 -4.26 -19.48
CA GLU A 389 -6.08 -3.62 -20.02
C GLU A 389 -7.18 -3.58 -18.97
N ASN A 390 -8.15 -2.69 -19.20
CA ASN A 390 -9.28 -2.45 -18.32
C ASN A 390 -8.78 -2.14 -16.90
N TRP A 391 -9.47 -2.61 -15.86
CA TRP A 391 -9.16 -2.22 -14.50
C TRP A 391 -8.77 -3.38 -13.60
N THR A 392 -9.74 -4.22 -13.22
CA THR A 392 -9.55 -5.28 -12.21
C THR A 392 -9.74 -6.69 -12.76
N GLU A 393 -10.17 -6.85 -14.01
CA GLU A 393 -10.49 -8.15 -14.61
C GLU A 393 -9.36 -9.17 -14.52
N PHE A 394 -8.12 -8.70 -14.62
CA PHE A 394 -6.92 -9.53 -14.54
C PHE A 394 -6.81 -10.22 -13.19
N TYR A 395 -7.10 -9.52 -12.09
CA TYR A 395 -7.08 -10.12 -10.76
C TYR A 395 -8.13 -11.24 -10.63
N THR A 396 -9.32 -11.08 -11.23
CA THR A 396 -10.34 -12.13 -11.29
C THR A 396 -9.84 -13.36 -12.07
N TRP A 397 -8.97 -13.19 -13.06
CA TRP A 397 -8.31 -14.32 -13.74
C TRP A 397 -7.29 -15.00 -12.84
N CYS A 398 -6.49 -14.21 -12.11
CA CYS A 398 -5.54 -14.72 -11.12
C CYS A 398 -6.24 -15.56 -10.02
N GLU A 399 -7.34 -15.06 -9.43
CA GLU A 399 -8.15 -15.81 -8.45
C GLU A 399 -8.58 -17.18 -8.99
N ARG A 400 -9.05 -17.23 -10.25
CA ARG A 400 -9.51 -18.46 -10.89
C ARG A 400 -8.39 -19.47 -11.15
N LEU A 401 -7.16 -19.00 -11.30
CA LEU A 401 -5.96 -19.83 -11.50
C LEU A 401 -5.29 -20.23 -10.19
N GLY A 402 -5.65 -19.59 -9.07
CA GLY A 402 -4.95 -19.75 -7.79
C GLY A 402 -3.62 -19.00 -7.74
N ILE A 403 -3.46 -17.96 -8.57
CA ILE A 403 -2.42 -16.94 -8.39
C ILE A 403 -2.89 -16.03 -7.25
N GLU A 404 -2.05 -15.86 -6.25
CA GLU A 404 -2.37 -15.20 -4.99
C GLU A 404 -1.66 -13.86 -4.81
N ILE A 405 -0.66 -13.56 -5.64
CA ILE A 405 0.10 -12.31 -5.65
C ILE A 405 0.50 -11.92 -7.08
N ASP A 406 0.37 -10.64 -7.43
CA ASP A 406 0.75 -10.07 -8.73
C ASP A 406 1.71 -8.90 -8.55
N GLU A 407 2.69 -8.80 -9.45
CA GLU A 407 3.78 -7.84 -9.38
C GLU A 407 3.82 -6.88 -10.58
N SER A 408 2.71 -6.76 -11.31
CA SER A 408 2.66 -6.07 -12.61
C SER A 408 2.56 -4.55 -12.49
N ARG A 409 2.08 -4.03 -11.35
CA ARG A 409 1.90 -2.59 -11.11
C ARG A 409 3.26 -1.93 -10.87
N GLY A 410 3.86 -1.45 -11.95
CA GLY A 410 5.12 -0.70 -11.89
C GLY A 410 5.48 0.00 -13.20
N PRO A 411 6.69 0.58 -13.26
CA PRO A 411 7.13 1.43 -14.35
C PRO A 411 7.53 0.63 -15.60
N SER A 412 7.36 1.24 -16.78
CA SER A 412 7.99 0.78 -18.03
C SER A 412 9.04 1.76 -18.60
N LYS A 413 9.14 2.99 -18.06
CA LYS A 413 10.04 4.05 -18.56
C LYS A 413 10.90 4.65 -17.45
N GLN A 414 11.96 5.36 -17.86
CA GLN A 414 12.91 6.03 -16.98
C GLN A 414 12.25 7.06 -16.07
N GLY A 415 11.38 7.91 -16.63
CA GLY A 415 10.65 8.93 -15.88
C GLY A 415 9.48 8.42 -15.05
N SER A 416 9.14 7.12 -15.13
CA SER A 416 8.07 6.50 -14.36
C SER A 416 8.55 5.66 -13.16
N VAL A 417 9.86 5.53 -12.95
CA VAL A 417 10.40 4.75 -11.84
C VAL A 417 10.05 5.33 -10.46
N GLY A 418 10.17 4.50 -9.42
CA GLY A 418 9.84 4.82 -8.04
C GLY A 418 8.45 4.34 -7.66
N PHE A 419 7.74 5.14 -6.87
CA PHE A 419 6.40 4.83 -6.35
C PHE A 419 5.30 5.35 -7.30
N ILE A 420 5.31 4.93 -8.57
CA ILE A 420 4.29 5.37 -9.55
C ILE A 420 2.85 4.94 -9.19
N PHE A 421 2.70 3.85 -8.45
CA PHE A 421 1.42 3.46 -7.83
C PHE A 421 1.33 3.89 -6.35
N GLY A 422 2.18 4.84 -5.94
CA GLY A 422 2.21 5.50 -4.64
C GLY A 422 2.28 4.56 -3.43
N THR A 423 2.78 3.35 -3.58
CA THR A 423 2.81 2.38 -2.48
C THR A 423 4.04 1.49 -2.56
N ALA A 424 4.52 1.08 -1.38
CA ALA A 424 5.44 -0.01 -1.14
C ALA A 424 4.74 -1.18 -0.42
N HIS A 425 3.46 -1.05 -0.09
CA HIS A 425 2.72 -2.03 0.71
C HIS A 425 2.08 -3.11 -0.16
N LEU A 426 2.05 -4.33 0.37
CA LEU A 426 1.14 -5.35 -0.12
C LEU A 426 -0.30 -4.92 0.19
N SER A 427 -1.21 -5.12 -0.75
CA SER A 427 -2.62 -4.75 -0.56
C SER A 427 -3.53 -5.66 -1.37
N PHE A 428 -4.75 -5.88 -0.87
CA PHE A 428 -5.80 -6.46 -1.69
C PHE A 428 -6.47 -5.37 -2.52
N PRO A 429 -6.50 -5.49 -3.87
CA PRO A 429 -7.28 -4.60 -4.70
C PRO A 429 -8.78 -4.72 -4.40
N ILE A 430 -9.51 -3.64 -4.59
CA ILE A 430 -10.97 -3.60 -4.52
C ILE A 430 -11.55 -3.56 -5.94
N ALA A 431 -12.61 -4.32 -6.16
CA ALA A 431 -13.37 -4.33 -7.41
C ALA A 431 -14.24 -3.06 -7.56
N ASP A 432 -14.82 -2.86 -8.74
CA ASP A 432 -15.81 -1.81 -8.96
C ASP A 432 -17.18 -2.16 -8.35
N ALA A 433 -18.10 -1.19 -8.42
CA ALA A 433 -19.46 -1.31 -7.96
C ALA A 433 -20.26 -2.45 -8.63
N SER A 434 -19.86 -2.92 -9.81
CA SER A 434 -20.52 -4.05 -10.48
C SER A 434 -20.21 -5.41 -9.85
N GLU A 435 -19.12 -5.49 -9.08
CA GLU A 435 -18.76 -6.62 -8.22
C GLU A 435 -18.88 -6.25 -6.72
N ASP A 436 -19.83 -5.36 -6.39
CA ASP A 436 -20.15 -4.91 -5.04
C ASP A 436 -18.94 -4.37 -4.25
N ASN A 437 -17.93 -3.83 -4.94
CA ASN A 437 -16.67 -3.39 -4.32
C ASN A 437 -16.06 -4.46 -3.39
N ARG A 438 -16.12 -5.74 -3.76
CA ARG A 438 -15.43 -6.80 -3.03
C ARG A 438 -13.91 -6.63 -3.12
N PHE A 439 -13.18 -7.13 -2.12
CA PHE A 439 -11.75 -7.33 -2.26
C PHE A 439 -11.47 -8.52 -3.18
N LEU A 440 -10.48 -8.37 -4.05
CA LEU A 440 -9.96 -9.42 -4.92
C LEU A 440 -8.89 -10.16 -4.14
N ASP A 441 -8.96 -11.49 -4.08
CA ASP A 441 -8.05 -12.35 -3.30
C ASP A 441 -6.69 -12.56 -3.99
N VAL A 442 -6.08 -11.46 -4.43
CA VAL A 442 -4.76 -11.41 -5.06
C VAL A 442 -4.03 -10.20 -4.48
N LEU A 443 -2.91 -10.42 -3.81
CA LEU A 443 -2.08 -9.33 -3.31
C LEU A 443 -1.44 -8.59 -4.47
N ASN A 444 -1.51 -7.26 -4.46
CA ASN A 444 -0.72 -6.40 -5.33
C ASN A 444 0.65 -6.13 -4.67
N LEU A 445 1.73 -6.49 -5.35
CA LEU A 445 3.12 -6.17 -4.98
C LEU A 445 3.67 -5.11 -5.96
N PRO A 446 3.80 -3.83 -5.53
CA PRO A 446 4.27 -2.77 -6.42
C PRO A 446 5.71 -3.01 -6.90
N LEU A 447 5.96 -2.81 -8.19
CA LEU A 447 7.28 -2.79 -8.80
C LEU A 447 7.79 -1.35 -8.87
N HIS A 448 9.02 -1.10 -8.40
CA HIS A 448 9.55 0.26 -8.28
C HIS A 448 10.55 0.61 -9.38
N THR A 449 11.32 -0.36 -9.87
CA THR A 449 12.28 -0.12 -10.95
C THR A 449 12.76 -1.42 -11.59
N GLN A 450 13.39 -1.29 -12.75
CA GLN A 450 13.98 -2.37 -13.53
C GLN A 450 15.41 -2.03 -13.94
N ASP A 451 16.27 -3.05 -13.96
CA ASP A 451 17.66 -3.04 -14.41
C ASP A 451 18.42 -1.76 -14.06
N LEU A 452 18.76 -1.61 -12.77
CA LEU A 452 19.63 -0.51 -12.33
C LEU A 452 20.92 -0.46 -13.17
N ALA A 453 21.35 0.75 -13.51
CA ALA A 453 22.46 1.02 -14.44
C ALA A 453 22.21 0.55 -15.89
N TRP A 454 20.94 0.37 -16.29
CA TRP A 454 20.53 0.18 -17.68
C TRP A 454 19.19 0.84 -17.97
N ALA A 455 18.09 0.32 -17.42
CA ALA A 455 16.76 0.91 -17.60
C ALA A 455 16.48 1.96 -16.53
N GLY A 456 16.80 1.67 -15.27
CA GLY A 456 16.85 2.66 -14.19
C GLY A 456 18.25 3.25 -14.01
N HIS A 457 18.32 4.54 -13.68
CA HIS A 457 19.57 5.15 -13.22
C HIS A 457 19.92 4.67 -11.81
N GLU A 458 21.20 4.49 -11.47
CA GLU A 458 21.59 3.90 -10.18
C GLU A 458 21.26 4.75 -8.95
N SER A 459 21.13 6.07 -9.13
CA SER A 459 20.84 7.03 -8.05
C SER A 459 19.47 6.85 -7.41
N ILE A 460 18.53 6.15 -8.06
CA ILE A 460 17.19 5.90 -7.51
C ILE A 460 17.17 4.82 -6.42
N ARG A 461 18.25 4.02 -6.31
CA ARG A 461 18.32 2.88 -5.40
C ARG A 461 17.99 3.28 -3.96
N ASP A 462 18.67 4.31 -3.47
CA ASP A 462 18.54 4.70 -2.07
C ASP A 462 17.20 5.39 -1.80
N VAL A 463 16.65 6.11 -2.79
CA VAL A 463 15.30 6.69 -2.72
C VAL A 463 14.23 5.61 -2.52
N ILE A 464 14.30 4.52 -3.30
CA ILE A 464 13.35 3.39 -3.19
C ILE A 464 13.50 2.69 -1.83
N LEU A 465 14.73 2.42 -1.39
CA LEU A 465 14.98 1.79 -0.10
C LEU A 465 14.53 2.68 1.08
N ASP A 466 14.83 3.98 1.04
CA ASP A 466 14.40 4.96 2.06
C ASP A 466 12.87 5.05 2.12
N GLY A 467 12.20 5.17 0.97
CA GLY A 467 10.75 5.27 0.91
C GLY A 467 10.05 4.02 1.44
N ALA A 468 10.50 2.82 1.03
CA ALA A 468 9.97 1.57 1.55
C ALA A 468 10.21 1.40 3.06
N GLU A 469 11.39 1.80 3.57
CA GLU A 469 11.69 1.76 5.00
C GLU A 469 10.81 2.71 5.81
N ALA A 470 10.62 3.94 5.31
CA ALA A 470 9.87 5.00 5.99
C ALA A 470 8.39 4.61 6.22
N VAL A 471 7.81 3.86 5.29
CA VAL A 471 6.43 3.38 5.40
C VAL A 471 6.31 1.93 5.87
N HIS A 472 7.44 1.24 6.10
CA HIS A 472 7.49 -0.17 6.47
C HIS A 472 6.94 -1.13 5.40
N GLY A 473 7.25 -0.87 4.12
CA GLY A 473 6.81 -1.65 2.97
C GLY A 473 7.86 -2.61 2.41
N VAL A 474 7.73 -2.89 1.11
CA VAL A 474 8.58 -3.77 0.30
C VAL A 474 9.30 -2.95 -0.77
N ALA A 475 10.63 -3.01 -0.80
CA ALA A 475 11.41 -2.43 -1.88
C ALA A 475 11.62 -3.45 -3.01
N HIS A 476 11.00 -3.22 -4.18
CA HIS A 476 11.01 -4.18 -5.30
C HIS A 476 11.90 -3.73 -6.48
N PHE A 477 12.92 -4.52 -6.78
CA PHE A 477 13.83 -4.35 -7.93
C PHE A 477 13.74 -5.53 -8.92
N LEU A 478 13.53 -5.23 -10.20
CA LEU A 478 13.54 -6.21 -11.30
C LEU A 478 14.88 -6.23 -12.04
N PHE A 479 15.37 -7.41 -12.42
CA PHE A 479 16.47 -7.57 -13.37
C PHE A 479 16.17 -8.58 -14.47
N HIS A 480 16.65 -8.33 -15.69
CA HIS A 480 16.53 -9.26 -16.81
C HIS A 480 17.83 -10.00 -17.09
N GLY A 481 17.72 -11.28 -17.45
CA GLY A 481 18.86 -12.14 -17.79
C GLY A 481 19.82 -11.57 -18.85
N PRO A 482 19.31 -11.07 -20.01
CA PRO A 482 20.15 -10.46 -21.03
C PRO A 482 21.01 -9.31 -20.49
N HIS A 483 20.46 -8.48 -19.59
CA HIS A 483 21.16 -7.33 -19.04
C HIS A 483 22.20 -7.75 -18.00
N LEU A 484 21.89 -8.69 -17.13
CA LEU A 484 22.88 -9.28 -16.21
C LEU A 484 24.02 -9.98 -16.97
N HIS A 485 23.72 -10.64 -18.10
CA HIS A 485 24.71 -11.31 -18.93
C HIS A 485 25.61 -10.32 -19.68
N LEU A 486 25.02 -9.36 -20.40
CA LEU A 486 25.72 -8.51 -21.36
C LEU A 486 26.23 -7.18 -20.77
N ARG A 487 25.75 -6.77 -19.58
CA ARG A 487 26.04 -5.46 -18.98
C ARG A 487 26.68 -5.61 -17.60
N PRO A 488 28.02 -5.58 -17.51
CA PRO A 488 28.72 -5.60 -16.23
C PRO A 488 28.24 -4.54 -15.21
N PRO A 489 27.91 -3.28 -15.60
CA PRO A 489 27.37 -2.30 -14.66
C PRO A 489 26.04 -2.73 -14.02
N THR A 490 25.11 -3.27 -14.80
CA THR A 490 23.82 -3.78 -14.29
C THR A 490 24.00 -4.93 -13.30
N ARG A 491 24.92 -5.85 -13.60
CA ARG A 491 25.28 -6.92 -12.67
C ARG A 491 25.87 -6.38 -11.36
N ALA A 492 26.75 -5.38 -11.44
CA ALA A 492 27.31 -4.74 -10.26
C ALA A 492 26.23 -4.02 -9.44
N ALA A 493 25.28 -3.35 -10.09
CA ALA A 493 24.15 -2.69 -9.44
C ALA A 493 23.22 -3.68 -8.72
N CYS A 494 22.95 -4.86 -9.33
CA CYS A 494 22.22 -5.96 -8.69
C CYS A 494 22.85 -6.40 -7.37
N VAL A 495 24.17 -6.61 -7.35
CA VAL A 495 24.89 -6.99 -6.12
C VAL A 495 24.93 -5.82 -5.12
N ALA A 496 25.08 -4.58 -5.60
CA ALA A 496 25.13 -3.40 -4.76
C ALA A 496 23.81 -3.16 -4.02
N VAL A 497 22.65 -3.26 -4.70
CA VAL A 497 21.34 -3.13 -4.04
C VAL A 497 21.08 -4.25 -3.04
N ALA A 498 21.48 -5.49 -3.37
CA ALA A 498 21.39 -6.61 -2.44
C ALA A 498 22.15 -6.38 -1.13
N ASN A 499 23.38 -5.85 -1.25
CA ASN A 499 24.22 -5.54 -0.10
C ASN A 499 23.69 -4.36 0.71
N GLU A 500 23.18 -3.33 0.05
CA GLU A 500 22.66 -2.14 0.71
C GLU A 500 21.38 -2.42 1.50
N ALA A 501 20.41 -3.14 0.91
CA ALA A 501 19.21 -3.57 1.64
C ALA A 501 19.56 -4.41 2.87
N ARG A 502 20.52 -5.34 2.75
CA ARG A 502 21.00 -6.15 3.88
C ARG A 502 21.67 -5.30 4.95
N ARG A 503 22.45 -4.29 4.57
CA ARG A 503 23.09 -3.35 5.49
C ARG A 503 22.06 -2.57 6.32
N ARG A 504 20.90 -2.27 5.72
CA ARG A 504 19.74 -1.63 6.38
C ARG A 504 18.88 -2.60 7.21
N GLY A 505 19.20 -3.90 7.20
CA GLY A 505 18.43 -4.91 7.93
C GLY A 505 17.17 -5.39 7.21
N MET A 506 17.02 -5.09 5.90
CA MET A 506 15.92 -5.58 5.09
C MET A 506 16.22 -7.01 4.62
N PRO A 507 15.46 -8.03 5.06
CA PRO A 507 15.62 -9.38 4.52
C PRO A 507 15.14 -9.43 3.07
N TRP A 508 15.75 -10.31 2.28
CA TRP A 508 15.34 -10.57 0.90
C TRP A 508 14.34 -11.71 0.84
N TRP A 509 13.11 -11.43 0.45
CA TRP A 509 12.04 -12.41 0.31
C TRP A 509 11.61 -12.53 -1.14
N THR A 510 11.21 -13.74 -1.53
CA THR A 510 10.48 -14.01 -2.78
C THR A 510 9.01 -13.59 -2.64
N SER A 511 8.31 -13.42 -3.76
CA SER A 511 6.89 -13.10 -3.84
C SER A 511 6.03 -14.12 -3.09
N ALA A 512 6.31 -15.41 -3.21
CA ALA A 512 5.65 -16.48 -2.44
C ALA A 512 5.87 -16.34 -0.93
N GLN A 513 7.06 -15.93 -0.48
CA GLN A 513 7.34 -15.71 0.94
C GLN A 513 6.59 -14.50 1.48
N LEU A 514 6.55 -13.40 0.73
CA LEU A 514 5.72 -12.22 1.01
C LEU A 514 4.25 -12.60 1.13
N ASN A 515 3.71 -13.32 0.14
CA ASN A 515 2.32 -13.80 0.14
C ASN A 515 2.01 -14.71 1.34
N THR A 516 2.89 -15.67 1.62
CA THR A 516 2.71 -16.60 2.75
C THR A 516 2.67 -15.85 4.07
N TRP A 517 3.66 -14.96 4.30
CA TRP A 517 3.72 -14.15 5.52
C TRP A 517 2.46 -13.31 5.69
N GLU A 518 2.08 -12.58 4.64
CA GLU A 518 0.98 -11.63 4.72
C GLU A 518 -0.36 -12.32 4.97
N ARG A 519 -0.59 -13.47 4.33
CA ARG A 519 -1.80 -14.29 4.56
C ARG A 519 -1.83 -14.89 5.96
N SER A 520 -0.73 -15.48 6.45
CA SER A 520 -0.66 -16.02 7.82
C SER A 520 -0.90 -14.93 8.87
N ARG A 521 -0.29 -13.76 8.68
CA ARG A 521 -0.46 -12.59 9.56
C ARG A 521 -1.89 -12.06 9.55
N ARG A 522 -2.54 -12.01 8.39
CA ARG A 522 -3.96 -11.63 8.27
C ARG A 522 -4.93 -12.64 8.85
N GLY A 523 -4.48 -13.86 9.13
CA GLY A 523 -5.18 -14.85 9.94
C GLY A 523 -5.23 -14.54 11.45
N VAL A 524 -4.61 -13.45 11.90
CA VAL A 524 -4.58 -13.06 13.32
C VAL A 524 -5.66 -12.02 13.64
N THR A 525 -6.38 -12.19 14.73
CA THR A 525 -7.29 -11.18 15.28
C THR A 525 -6.84 -10.78 16.67
N LEU A 526 -6.74 -9.48 16.93
CA LEU A 526 -6.40 -8.93 18.24
C LEU A 526 -7.67 -8.51 19.01
N SER A 527 -7.59 -8.50 20.33
CA SER A 527 -8.59 -7.87 21.20
C SER A 527 -7.99 -7.51 22.56
N VAL A 528 -8.68 -6.65 23.31
CA VAL A 528 -8.21 -6.13 24.60
C VAL A 528 -9.24 -6.44 25.69
N GLU A 529 -8.75 -6.90 26.84
CA GLU A 529 -9.50 -7.01 28.08
C GLU A 529 -8.87 -6.09 29.13
N GLU A 530 -9.65 -5.20 29.72
CA GLU A 530 -9.16 -4.22 30.70
C GLU A 530 -9.28 -4.74 32.14
N HIS A 531 -8.31 -4.37 32.97
CA HIS A 531 -8.25 -4.66 34.41
C HIS A 531 -7.82 -3.40 35.17
N ASP A 532 -7.99 -3.41 36.51
CA ASP A 532 -7.67 -2.25 37.36
C ASP A 532 -6.21 -1.76 37.25
N ASP A 533 -5.27 -2.65 36.93
CA ASP A 533 -3.82 -2.38 36.85
C ASP A 533 -3.24 -2.41 35.42
N GLY A 534 -4.08 -2.57 34.39
CA GLY A 534 -3.63 -2.67 33.00
C GLY A 534 -4.58 -3.44 32.10
N TRP A 535 -4.03 -4.24 31.20
CA TRP A 535 -4.77 -4.93 30.15
C TRP A 535 -4.24 -6.35 29.93
N THR A 536 -5.12 -7.23 29.44
CA THR A 536 -4.73 -8.47 28.77
C THR A 536 -4.96 -8.29 27.28
N ILE A 537 -3.89 -8.45 26.50
CA ILE A 537 -3.93 -8.45 25.04
C ILE A 537 -4.14 -9.88 24.60
N HIS A 538 -5.20 -10.13 23.84
CA HIS A 538 -5.54 -11.44 23.29
C HIS A 538 -5.27 -11.45 21.79
N ALA A 539 -4.67 -12.52 21.28
CA ALA A 539 -4.53 -12.77 19.85
C ALA A 539 -5.05 -14.17 19.51
N HIS A 540 -5.96 -14.25 18.55
CA HIS A 540 -6.39 -15.51 17.96
C HIS A 540 -5.75 -15.66 16.58
N ALA A 541 -4.96 -16.71 16.36
CA ALA A 541 -4.32 -16.98 15.07
C ALA A 541 -4.92 -18.22 14.41
N THR A 542 -5.35 -18.12 13.15
CA THR A 542 -5.86 -19.29 12.40
C THR A 542 -4.77 -20.33 12.14
N GLU A 543 -3.53 -19.87 11.98
CA GLU A 543 -2.33 -20.67 11.78
C GLU A 543 -1.18 -20.12 12.62
N PRO A 544 -0.11 -20.90 12.90
CA PRO A 544 1.04 -20.39 13.63
C PRO A 544 1.73 -19.25 12.87
N VAL A 545 2.12 -18.19 13.58
CA VAL A 545 2.86 -17.04 13.02
C VAL A 545 4.13 -16.83 13.84
N ALA A 546 5.27 -17.21 13.27
CA ALA A 546 6.57 -17.09 13.93
C ALA A 546 7.10 -15.64 13.88
N GLY A 547 7.65 -15.16 15.00
CA GLY A 547 8.27 -13.85 15.11
C GLY A 547 7.31 -12.68 14.94
N ALA A 548 6.01 -12.85 15.17
CA ALA A 548 5.03 -11.79 15.11
C ALA A 548 5.40 -10.60 16.01
N SER A 549 5.11 -9.39 15.52
CA SER A 549 5.34 -8.13 16.23
C SER A 549 4.00 -7.59 16.72
N VAL A 550 3.72 -7.66 18.03
CA VAL A 550 2.54 -7.02 18.63
C VAL A 550 2.96 -5.66 19.18
N LEU A 551 2.43 -4.58 18.61
CA LEU A 551 2.77 -3.21 18.96
C LEU A 551 1.75 -2.68 19.95
N LEU A 552 2.25 -2.15 21.06
CA LEU A 552 1.47 -1.60 22.17
C LEU A 552 1.79 -0.11 22.36
N PRO A 553 0.88 0.68 22.96
CA PRO A 553 1.16 2.06 23.32
C PRO A 553 2.48 2.22 24.09
N ALA A 554 3.23 3.30 23.87
CA ALA A 554 4.58 3.49 24.42
C ALA A 554 4.67 3.48 25.96
N ASN A 555 3.56 3.78 26.65
CA ASN A 555 3.46 3.72 28.11
C ASN A 555 3.25 2.30 28.65
N SER A 556 3.06 1.29 27.79
CA SER A 556 2.87 -0.10 28.18
C SER A 556 4.09 -0.67 28.90
N LYS A 557 3.89 -1.27 30.08
CA LYS A 557 4.93 -1.98 30.82
C LYS A 557 4.79 -3.48 30.60
N VAL A 558 5.62 -3.98 29.68
CA VAL A 558 5.80 -5.39 29.32
C VAL A 558 7.26 -5.60 28.88
N ASP A 559 7.74 -6.85 28.90
CA ASP A 559 9.05 -7.20 28.35
C ASP A 559 9.02 -7.10 26.82
N GLY A 560 9.46 -5.96 26.30
CA GLY A 560 9.44 -5.62 24.88
C GLY A 560 10.41 -4.50 24.54
N GLN A 561 10.61 -4.26 23.25
CA GLN A 561 11.53 -3.23 22.75
C GLN A 561 10.76 -1.97 22.36
N VAL A 562 11.24 -0.79 22.75
CA VAL A 562 10.69 0.46 22.20
C VAL A 562 11.13 0.61 20.75
N VAL A 563 10.16 0.75 19.85
CA VAL A 563 10.37 0.95 18.41
C VAL A 563 9.61 2.16 17.91
N THR A 564 10.05 2.75 16.80
CA THR A 564 9.31 3.79 16.09
C THR A 564 8.65 3.18 14.85
N ARG A 565 7.34 3.42 14.69
CA ARG A 565 6.57 3.06 13.49
C ARG A 565 5.70 4.24 13.10
N HIS A 566 5.68 4.63 11.83
CA HIS A 566 4.93 5.82 11.37
C HIS A 566 5.27 7.09 12.17
N GLY A 567 6.52 7.22 12.61
CA GLY A 567 6.99 8.31 13.48
C GLY A 567 6.58 8.22 14.96
N ARG A 568 5.67 7.32 15.33
CA ARG A 568 5.19 7.15 16.71
C ARG A 568 5.95 6.03 17.43
N GLN A 569 6.18 6.20 18.74
CA GLN A 569 6.80 5.18 19.57
C GLN A 569 5.77 4.12 20.02
N PHE A 570 6.19 2.87 20.01
CA PHE A 570 5.43 1.73 20.50
C PHE A 570 6.35 0.80 21.30
N VAL A 571 5.77 -0.02 22.18
CA VAL A 571 6.46 -1.19 22.73
C VAL A 571 6.16 -2.39 21.83
N GLU A 572 7.19 -2.92 21.18
CA GLU A 572 7.14 -4.12 20.35
C GLU A 572 7.36 -5.36 21.20
N LEU A 573 6.33 -6.19 21.26
CA LEU A 573 6.37 -7.52 21.84
C LEU A 573 6.63 -8.55 20.72
N ALA A 574 7.81 -9.16 20.75
CA ALA A 574 8.21 -10.22 19.82
C ALA A 574 7.68 -11.58 20.30
N VAL A 575 6.78 -12.20 19.53
CA VAL A 575 6.08 -13.43 19.93
C VAL A 575 5.95 -14.42 18.79
N ASP A 576 6.06 -15.71 19.11
CA ASP A 576 5.60 -16.78 18.23
C ASP A 576 4.14 -17.08 18.57
N LEU A 577 3.23 -16.77 17.66
CA LEU A 577 1.81 -17.08 17.83
C LEU A 577 1.59 -18.54 17.50
N VAL A 578 1.01 -19.29 18.44
CA VAL A 578 0.47 -20.62 18.14
C VAL A 578 -0.92 -20.48 17.50
N ALA A 579 -1.33 -21.46 16.72
CA ALA A 579 -2.70 -21.54 16.25
C ALA A 579 -3.67 -21.61 17.44
N GLY A 580 -4.78 -20.86 17.36
CA GLY A 580 -5.72 -20.66 18.45
C GLY A 580 -5.39 -19.43 19.29
N ASP A 581 -5.68 -19.50 20.58
CA ASP A 581 -5.65 -18.35 21.49
C ASP A 581 -4.28 -18.13 22.13
N ASN A 582 -3.85 -16.87 22.14
CA ASN A 582 -2.62 -16.37 22.75
C ASN A 582 -3.00 -15.16 23.62
N SER A 583 -2.30 -14.94 24.75
CA SER A 583 -2.60 -13.82 25.64
C SER A 583 -1.39 -13.32 26.41
N TRP A 584 -1.30 -12.00 26.61
CA TRP A 584 -0.23 -11.36 27.39
C TRP A 584 -0.80 -10.29 28.32
N ARG A 585 -0.36 -10.30 29.58
CA ARG A 585 -0.71 -9.26 30.55
C ARG A 585 0.26 -8.08 30.41
N VAL A 586 -0.31 -6.89 30.30
CA VAL A 586 0.37 -5.61 30.12
C VAL A 586 -0.06 -4.70 31.26
N THR A 587 0.88 -4.03 31.92
CA THR A 587 0.56 -3.05 32.98
C THR A 587 0.71 -1.62 32.47
N ARG A 588 -0.01 -0.67 33.09
CA ARG A 588 0.12 0.78 32.84
C ARG A 588 1.44 1.34 33.34
#